data_AF-A0ABD1CB08-F1
#
_entry.id   AF-A0ABD1CB08-F1
#
_cell.length_a   1.000
_cell.length_b   1.000
_cell.length_c   1.000
_cell.angle_alpha   90.00
_cell.angle_beta   90.00
_cell.angle_gamma   90.00
#
_symmetry.space_group_name_H-M   'P 1'
#
loop_
_entity.id
_entity.type
_entity.pdbx_description
1 polymer ?
#
loop_
_entity_poly.entity_id
_entity_poly.type
_entity_poly.pdbx_seq_one_letter_code
_entity_poly.pdbx_strand_id
1 'polypeptide(L)'
;MLQDREDQSILCTGESGAGKTENTKKVIQYLAYVAASKPKGSVAAPSPALIISGSTLSREKFILDDMKTYPFLSNGPLPVAGVDDAFEYQATVKSMNIMGMTEDDFNSIFRIVSAEFRQRYELLTPNVIPKGFMDGKRACEQMIKALELDNNLFRIGQSKIFFRAGVLAHLEEERDYKITDLIVNFQAYCRGFLARRNYQKRLQQLNAIRIIQRNCAAYLKLRNWQWWRLYTKVKPLLEVTKQEEKLVQKEDELRQIRDKLDNLSKNSQEYERKFQQAIEEKTHLAEQLQAEIELCAEAEEGRARLAARKQELEELMQDLEARIEEEEERVNALSNEKKKLQINIQDLEEQLEEEEAARQKLHLEKVQLDAKLKKMEEEVALTEDQNQKLLKEKKIIEERANDLSQTLAEEEEKAKHLAKLKAKHESTIAELEERLLKDHQQRQETDRSKRKIETEVADLKEQINERRIQVEEMQQQLIKREEELAQTLVRIDEESAAKAAAQKVQRELESQLAEIQEDLEAEKLARSKAEKQKRDLNEELEALKNELLDSLDTTA
;
A
#
# COMPACT_ATOMS: atom_id res chain seq x y z
N MET A 1 40.73 20.76 -2.04
CA MET A 1 40.07 20.48 -0.73
C MET A 1 39.39 21.70 -0.10
N LEU A 2 39.98 22.91 -0.11
CA LEU A 2 39.37 24.09 0.55
C LEU A 2 38.57 25.03 -0.37
N GLN A 3 38.54 24.81 -1.69
CA GLN A 3 37.73 25.62 -2.62
C GLN A 3 36.59 24.85 -3.30
N ASP A 4 36.83 23.62 -3.77
CA ASP A 4 35.82 22.92 -4.61
C ASP A 4 34.99 21.85 -3.91
N ARG A 5 35.22 21.57 -2.61
CA ARG A 5 34.52 20.55 -1.82
C ARG A 5 34.41 19.14 -2.44
N GLU A 6 35.21 18.80 -3.44
CA GLU A 6 35.33 17.43 -3.91
C GLU A 6 36.38 16.65 -3.10
N ASP A 7 35.97 15.48 -2.63
CA ASP A 7 36.81 14.56 -1.87
C ASP A 7 37.78 13.83 -2.82
N GLN A 8 39.00 14.33 -2.93
CA GLN A 8 40.07 13.61 -3.62
C GLN A 8 40.95 12.87 -2.61
N SER A 9 40.55 11.65 -2.28
CA SER A 9 41.44 10.64 -1.70
C SER A 9 41.54 9.43 -2.61
N ILE A 10 42.73 9.19 -3.17
CA ILE A 10 43.06 7.96 -3.88
C ILE A 10 43.76 7.01 -2.90
N LEU A 11 43.23 5.80 -2.76
CA LEU A 11 43.85 4.69 -2.04
C LEU A 11 44.31 3.64 -3.07
N CYS A 12 45.61 3.59 -3.38
CA CYS A 12 46.16 2.54 -4.25
C CYS A 12 46.59 1.32 -3.43
N THR A 13 45.84 0.22 -3.54
CA THR A 13 46.20 -1.07 -2.93
C THR A 13 46.80 -1.99 -3.99
N GLY A 14 48.11 -2.25 -3.91
CA GLY A 14 48.76 -3.35 -4.63
C GLY A 14 48.89 -4.59 -3.74
N GLU A 15 48.91 -5.79 -4.32
CA GLU A 15 49.18 -7.04 -3.61
C GLU A 15 50.56 -7.02 -2.92
N SER A 16 50.65 -7.69 -1.78
CA SER A 16 51.86 -7.91 -0.94
C SER A 16 52.08 -6.96 0.25
N GLY A 17 52.21 -7.60 1.43
CA GLY A 17 52.86 -7.08 2.64
C GLY A 17 51.92 -6.76 3.82
N ALA A 18 52.13 -7.47 4.94
CA ALA A 18 51.41 -7.34 6.23
C ALA A 18 51.38 -5.93 6.87
N GLY A 19 52.13 -4.96 6.34
CA GLY A 19 52.09 -3.56 6.79
C GLY A 19 50.93 -2.74 6.22
N LYS A 20 50.30 -3.17 5.12
CA LYS A 20 49.18 -2.44 4.49
C LYS A 20 47.90 -2.51 5.33
N THR A 21 47.69 -3.60 6.07
CA THR A 21 46.51 -3.82 6.93
C THR A 21 46.47 -2.87 8.14
N GLU A 22 47.63 -2.45 8.65
CA GLU A 22 47.70 -1.54 9.81
C GLU A 22 47.41 -0.08 9.42
N ASN A 23 47.91 0.35 8.26
CA ASN A 23 47.60 1.68 7.71
C ASN A 23 46.13 1.81 7.32
N THR A 24 45.53 0.78 6.71
CA THR A 24 44.08 0.78 6.42
C THR A 24 43.25 0.86 7.70
N LYS A 25 43.64 0.16 8.79
CA LYS A 25 43.00 0.29 10.10
C LYS A 25 43.09 1.71 10.67
N LYS A 26 44.27 2.33 10.61
CA LYS A 26 44.48 3.69 11.14
C LYS A 26 43.73 4.75 10.33
N VAL A 27 43.62 4.58 9.01
CA VAL A 27 42.84 5.47 8.14
C VAL A 27 41.33 5.31 8.39
N ILE A 28 40.84 4.08 8.56
CA ILE A 28 39.42 3.83 8.92
C ILE A 28 39.11 4.40 10.32
N GLN A 29 40.02 4.23 11.30
CA GLN A 29 39.88 4.86 12.62
C GLN A 29 39.87 6.39 12.53
N TYR A 30 40.73 6.99 11.70
CA TYR A 30 40.77 8.43 11.49
C TYR A 30 39.50 8.95 10.81
N LEU A 31 39.01 8.28 9.75
CA LEU A 31 37.76 8.63 9.08
C LEU A 31 36.55 8.50 10.01
N ALA A 32 36.52 7.47 10.86
CA ALA A 32 35.48 7.31 11.89
C ALA A 32 35.55 8.42 12.97
N TYR A 33 36.75 8.83 13.38
CA TYR A 33 36.97 9.92 14.32
C TYR A 33 36.57 11.29 13.74
N VAL A 34 36.91 11.55 12.48
CA VAL A 34 36.55 12.78 11.76
C VAL A 34 35.04 12.84 11.50
N ALA A 35 34.41 11.72 11.13
CA ALA A 35 32.96 11.63 11.00
C ALA A 35 32.21 11.87 12.32
N ALA A 36 32.83 11.51 13.46
CA ALA A 36 32.27 11.68 14.80
C ALA A 36 32.42 13.11 15.38
N SER A 37 33.14 14.03 14.73
CA SER A 37 33.52 15.34 15.33
C SER A 37 32.72 16.56 14.85
N LYS A 38 31.58 16.40 14.18
CA LYS A 38 30.63 17.52 13.97
C LYS A 38 29.76 17.76 15.22
N PRO A 39 29.64 18.99 15.75
CA PRO A 39 28.78 19.28 16.88
C PRO A 39 27.38 19.71 16.40
N LYS A 40 26.33 19.03 16.85
CA LYS A 40 25.13 19.61 17.51
C LYS A 40 23.96 18.62 17.57
N GLY A 41 23.23 18.70 18.67
CA GLY A 41 21.84 18.28 18.79
C GLY A 41 21.66 17.06 19.69
N SER A 42 21.10 17.28 20.87
CA SER A 42 20.62 16.24 21.80
C SER A 42 19.75 15.22 21.07
N VAL A 43 20.18 13.96 21.00
CA VAL A 43 19.32 12.85 20.55
C VAL A 43 19.53 11.65 21.47
N ALA A 44 18.41 11.13 21.95
CA ALA A 44 18.30 9.97 22.81
C ALA A 44 18.81 8.69 22.13
N ALA A 45 19.18 7.71 22.96
CA ALA A 45 19.73 6.42 22.58
C ALA A 45 18.81 5.61 21.63
N PRO A 46 19.37 4.75 20.75
CA PRO A 46 18.60 3.97 19.79
C PRO A 46 17.78 2.85 20.48
N SER A 47 16.52 2.73 20.05
CA SER A 47 15.58 1.66 20.43
C SER A 47 15.80 0.38 19.59
N PRO A 48 15.51 -0.81 20.12
CA PRO A 48 15.70 -2.08 19.40
C PRO A 48 14.57 -2.32 18.38
N ALA A 49 14.75 -1.85 17.14
CA ALA A 49 13.81 -2.04 16.03
C ALA A 49 13.47 -3.52 15.73
N LEU A 50 14.37 -4.46 16.04
CA LEU A 50 14.20 -5.90 15.76
C LEU A 50 13.04 -6.55 16.52
N ILE A 51 12.63 -6.00 17.67
CA ILE A 51 11.61 -6.61 18.54
C ILE A 51 10.20 -6.32 18.02
N ILE A 52 9.98 -5.22 17.31
CA ILE A 52 8.62 -4.74 16.96
C ILE A 52 8.16 -5.30 15.61
N SER A 53 9.07 -5.50 14.64
CA SER A 53 8.74 -5.77 13.23
C SER A 53 8.88 -7.22 12.75
N GLY A 54 9.35 -8.15 13.58
CA GLY A 54 9.52 -9.55 13.19
C GLY A 54 8.19 -10.32 13.07
N SER A 55 8.03 -11.11 12.01
CA SER A 55 6.98 -12.13 11.90
C SER A 55 7.09 -13.17 13.02
N THR A 56 6.02 -13.90 13.33
CA THR A 56 6.02 -14.94 14.39
C THR A 56 7.14 -15.97 14.18
N LEU A 57 7.38 -16.38 12.94
CA LEU A 57 8.49 -17.25 12.53
C LEU A 57 9.87 -16.62 12.76
N SER A 58 10.05 -15.33 12.49
CA SER A 58 11.33 -14.64 12.73
C SER A 58 11.60 -14.46 14.23
N ARG A 59 10.57 -14.18 15.03
CA ARG A 59 10.69 -14.06 16.49
C ARG A 59 11.14 -15.37 17.14
N GLU A 60 10.62 -16.51 16.69
CA GLU A 60 11.10 -17.83 17.12
C GLU A 60 12.53 -18.13 16.61
N LYS A 61 12.83 -17.84 15.33
CA LYS A 61 14.16 -18.05 14.71
C LYS A 61 15.27 -17.24 15.41
N PHE A 62 14.93 -16.09 15.99
CA PHE A 62 15.83 -15.21 16.73
C PHE A 62 15.65 -15.24 18.26
N ILE A 63 14.76 -16.10 18.77
CA ILE A 63 14.48 -16.28 20.21
C ILE A 63 14.17 -14.94 20.90
N LEU A 64 13.28 -14.15 20.29
CA LEU A 64 12.84 -12.87 20.81
C LEU A 64 11.56 -13.06 21.65
N ASP A 65 11.66 -12.84 22.96
CA ASP A 65 10.50 -12.86 23.87
C ASP A 65 9.58 -11.64 23.69
N ASP A 66 8.42 -11.64 24.36
CA ASP A 66 7.49 -10.50 24.38
C ASP A 66 8.17 -9.23 24.93
N MET A 67 7.86 -8.06 24.36
CA MET A 67 8.48 -6.78 24.71
C MET A 67 8.45 -6.47 26.21
N LYS A 68 7.41 -6.94 26.93
CA LYS A 68 7.21 -6.73 28.36
C LYS A 68 8.17 -7.52 29.25
N THR A 69 8.80 -8.57 28.70
CA THR A 69 9.84 -9.34 29.43
C THR A 69 11.18 -8.61 29.49
N TYR A 70 11.37 -7.54 28.70
CA TYR A 70 12.59 -6.73 28.69
C TYR A 70 12.46 -5.55 29.67
N PRO A 71 13.16 -5.56 30.83
CA PRO A 71 12.96 -4.58 31.91
C PRO A 71 13.33 -3.13 31.55
N PHE A 72 14.03 -2.94 30.42
CA PHE A 72 14.48 -1.64 29.90
C PHE A 72 13.51 -1.04 28.89
N LEU A 73 12.45 -1.76 28.51
CA LEU A 73 11.37 -1.22 27.67
C LEU A 73 10.29 -0.68 28.62
N SER A 74 10.63 0.43 29.28
CA SER A 74 9.85 1.01 30.39
C SER A 74 8.44 1.46 29.97
N ASN A 75 8.23 1.67 28.67
CA ASN A 75 7.05 2.30 28.10
C ASN A 75 6.37 1.45 27.01
N GLY A 76 6.71 0.16 26.89
CA GLY A 76 6.16 -0.71 25.83
C GLY A 76 6.54 -0.22 24.42
N PRO A 77 5.75 -0.55 23.38
CA PRO A 77 6.01 -0.11 22.01
C PRO A 77 5.78 1.41 21.91
N LEU A 78 6.86 2.18 22.00
CA LEU A 78 6.84 3.62 21.76
C LEU A 78 7.06 3.87 20.27
N PRO A 79 6.02 4.25 19.51
CA PRO A 79 6.22 4.67 18.13
C PRO A 79 7.00 5.98 18.11
N VAL A 80 8.11 6.01 17.36
CA VAL A 80 8.84 7.25 17.09
C VAL A 80 8.16 7.96 15.93
N ALA A 81 7.78 9.23 16.14
CA ALA A 81 7.08 9.99 15.12
C ALA A 81 7.91 10.08 13.82
N GLY A 82 7.35 9.57 12.73
CA GLY A 82 8.00 9.56 11.40
C GLY A 82 8.93 8.37 11.13
N VAL A 83 9.03 7.40 12.04
CA VAL A 83 9.83 6.18 11.86
C VAL A 83 8.92 4.96 11.90
N ASP A 84 8.98 4.14 10.86
CA ASP A 84 8.33 2.83 10.80
C ASP A 84 9.39 1.75 10.99
N ASP A 85 9.43 1.13 12.18
CA ASP A 85 10.41 0.11 12.55
C ASP A 85 10.37 -1.13 11.64
N ALA A 86 9.22 -1.41 11.00
CA ALA A 86 9.11 -2.51 10.05
C ALA A 86 9.71 -2.15 8.70
N PHE A 87 9.44 -0.93 8.24
CA PHE A 87 10.07 -0.39 7.04
C PHE A 87 11.59 -0.30 7.19
N GLU A 88 12.09 0.24 8.31
CA GLU A 88 13.52 0.38 8.58
C GLU A 88 14.25 -0.97 8.67
N TYR A 89 13.62 -1.97 9.32
CA TYR A 89 14.17 -3.33 9.36
C TYR A 89 14.25 -3.93 7.95
N GLN A 90 13.18 -3.81 7.14
CA GLN A 90 13.18 -4.30 5.76
C GLN A 90 14.19 -3.57 4.88
N ALA A 91 14.32 -2.25 5.03
CA ALA A 91 15.32 -1.44 4.34
C ALA A 91 16.73 -1.91 4.70
N THR A 92 17.00 -2.17 5.99
CA THR A 92 18.29 -2.68 6.48
C THR A 92 18.62 -4.06 5.90
N VAL A 93 17.68 -5.02 5.95
CA VAL A 93 17.86 -6.36 5.37
C VAL A 93 18.07 -6.27 3.85
N LYS A 94 17.32 -5.41 3.17
CA LYS A 94 17.48 -5.16 1.73
C LYS A 94 18.86 -4.59 1.41
N SER A 95 19.37 -3.64 2.20
CA SER A 95 20.72 -3.11 2.05
C SER A 95 21.79 -4.19 2.27
N MET A 96 21.63 -5.08 3.26
CA MET A 96 22.55 -6.20 3.49
C MET A 96 22.56 -7.18 2.30
N ASN A 97 21.38 -7.48 1.74
CA ASN A 97 21.27 -8.29 0.53
C ASN A 97 21.92 -7.63 -0.70
N ILE A 98 21.74 -6.31 -0.88
CA ILE A 98 22.39 -5.53 -1.95
C ILE A 98 23.92 -5.58 -1.83
N MET A 99 24.44 -5.61 -0.60
CA MET A 99 25.88 -5.78 -0.35
C MET A 99 26.37 -7.23 -0.52
N GLY A 100 25.52 -8.14 -1.00
CA GLY A 100 25.88 -9.53 -1.29
C GLY A 100 26.02 -10.42 -0.06
N MET A 101 25.48 -10.01 1.10
CA MET A 101 25.46 -10.84 2.30
C MET A 101 24.40 -11.93 2.17
N THR A 102 24.76 -13.18 2.47
CA THR A 102 23.78 -14.29 2.45
C THR A 102 22.88 -14.25 3.67
N GLU A 103 21.74 -14.96 3.61
CA GLU A 103 20.82 -15.05 4.74
C GLU A 103 21.51 -15.61 6.00
N ASP A 104 22.41 -16.56 5.82
CA ASP A 104 23.20 -17.14 6.91
C ASP A 104 24.23 -16.15 7.47
N ASP A 105 24.81 -15.26 6.65
CA ASP A 105 25.77 -14.25 7.09
C ASP A 105 25.10 -13.23 8.02
N PHE A 106 23.97 -12.66 7.64
CA PHE A 106 23.32 -11.68 8.50
C PHE A 106 22.56 -12.34 9.65
N ASN A 107 22.01 -13.56 9.49
CA ASN A 107 21.47 -14.32 10.61
C ASN A 107 22.56 -14.63 11.64
N SER A 108 23.79 -14.91 11.20
CA SER A 108 24.96 -15.04 12.07
C SER A 108 25.33 -13.72 12.74
N ILE A 109 25.35 -12.60 12.03
CA ILE A 109 25.59 -11.26 12.60
C ILE A 109 24.53 -10.89 13.65
N PHE A 110 23.26 -11.28 13.43
CA PHE A 110 22.20 -11.09 14.40
C PHE A 110 22.35 -12.01 15.63
N ARG A 111 22.98 -13.20 15.48
CA ARG A 111 23.20 -14.23 16.51
C ARG A 111 24.54 -14.12 17.30
N ILE A 112 25.61 -13.57 16.73
CA ILE A 112 26.99 -13.60 17.28
C ILE A 112 27.28 -12.38 18.16
N VAL A 113 26.91 -12.36 19.44
CA VAL A 113 27.45 -11.30 20.35
C VAL A 113 27.84 -11.79 21.76
N SER A 114 27.39 -12.95 22.24
CA SER A 114 27.87 -13.53 23.51
C SER A 114 29.02 -14.53 23.34
N ALA A 115 28.99 -15.36 22.30
CA ALA A 115 30.05 -16.34 22.01
C ALA A 115 31.39 -15.67 21.64
N GLU A 116 31.35 -14.55 20.90
CA GLU A 116 32.55 -13.81 20.51
C GLU A 116 33.21 -13.16 21.73
N PHE A 117 32.44 -12.56 22.65
CA PHE A 117 32.98 -11.98 23.89
C PHE A 117 33.74 -13.03 24.70
N ARG A 118 33.15 -14.21 24.88
CA ARG A 118 33.83 -15.35 25.53
C ARG A 118 35.12 -15.70 24.81
N GLN A 119 35.05 -16.04 23.52
CA GLN A 119 36.21 -16.48 22.75
C GLN A 119 37.36 -15.45 22.77
N ARG A 120 37.01 -14.16 22.77
CA ARG A 120 37.97 -13.08 22.64
C ARG A 120 38.64 -12.71 23.96
N TYR A 121 37.88 -12.67 25.06
CA TYR A 121 38.37 -12.21 26.37
C TYR A 121 38.59 -13.33 27.40
N GLU A 122 38.34 -14.61 27.07
CA GLU A 122 38.60 -15.75 27.98
C GLU A 122 40.06 -15.81 28.43
N LEU A 123 40.99 -15.31 27.59
CA LEU A 123 42.40 -15.15 27.95
C LEU A 123 42.63 -14.25 29.18
N LEU A 124 41.78 -13.25 29.39
CA LEU A 124 41.86 -12.33 30.53
C LEU A 124 41.38 -12.98 31.84
N THR A 125 40.55 -14.01 31.73
CA THR A 125 39.89 -14.68 32.86
C THR A 125 40.24 -16.17 32.88
N PRO A 126 41.52 -16.54 33.09
CA PRO A 126 41.93 -17.94 33.07
C PRO A 126 41.25 -18.72 34.20
N ASN A 127 40.80 -19.95 33.89
CA ASN A 127 40.16 -20.89 34.82
C ASN A 127 38.81 -20.45 35.42
N VAL A 128 38.23 -19.35 34.93
CA VAL A 128 36.90 -18.90 35.38
C VAL A 128 35.79 -19.79 34.80
N ILE A 129 35.95 -20.23 33.56
CA ILE A 129 35.00 -21.14 32.91
C ILE A 129 35.48 -22.59 33.06
N PRO A 130 34.69 -23.49 33.68
CA PRO A 130 34.98 -24.92 33.77
C PRO A 130 35.15 -25.58 32.40
N LYS A 131 35.99 -26.62 32.33
CA LYS A 131 36.15 -27.41 31.11
C LYS A 131 34.85 -28.19 30.80
N GLY A 132 34.20 -27.84 29.70
CA GLY A 132 32.94 -28.44 29.26
C GLY A 132 32.05 -27.45 28.53
N PHE A 133 30.87 -27.90 28.11
CA PHE A 133 29.86 -27.00 27.55
C PHE A 133 29.24 -26.15 28.66
N MET A 134 29.18 -24.83 28.42
CA MET A 134 28.50 -23.88 29.30
C MET A 134 27.76 -22.87 28.42
N ASP A 135 26.54 -22.53 28.84
CA ASP A 135 25.72 -21.51 28.21
C ASP A 135 26.50 -20.18 28.06
N GLY A 136 26.40 -19.56 26.88
CA GLY A 136 27.19 -18.39 26.51
C GLY A 136 26.93 -17.17 27.40
N LYS A 137 25.68 -16.96 27.82
CA LYS A 137 25.30 -15.86 28.71
C LYS A 137 25.89 -16.07 30.11
N ARG A 138 25.72 -17.26 30.68
CA ARG A 138 26.30 -17.62 31.99
C ARG A 138 27.82 -17.56 32.00
N ALA A 139 28.47 -18.01 30.92
CA ALA A 139 29.92 -17.91 30.78
C ALA A 139 30.38 -16.45 30.80
N CYS A 140 29.70 -15.57 30.05
CA CYS A 140 29.99 -14.14 30.04
C CYS A 140 29.73 -13.47 31.40
N GLU A 141 28.66 -13.84 32.10
CA GLU A 141 28.40 -13.35 33.47
C GLU A 141 29.53 -13.70 34.44
N GLN A 142 30.06 -14.92 34.37
CA GLN A 142 31.19 -15.33 35.20
C GLN A 142 32.47 -14.60 34.84
N MET A 143 32.75 -14.42 33.54
CA MET A 143 33.89 -13.66 33.05
C MET A 143 33.83 -12.20 33.49
N ILE A 144 32.67 -11.55 33.35
CA ILE A 144 32.48 -10.15 33.75
C ILE A 144 32.66 -9.98 35.26
N LYS A 145 32.18 -10.93 36.06
CA LYS A 145 32.42 -10.94 37.52
C LYS A 145 33.91 -11.06 37.83
N ALA A 146 34.64 -11.91 37.11
CA ALA A 146 36.08 -12.07 37.30
C ALA A 146 36.91 -10.87 36.80
N LEU A 147 36.40 -10.13 35.82
CA LEU A 147 36.97 -8.85 35.35
C LEU A 147 36.64 -7.67 36.27
N GLU A 148 35.83 -7.88 37.32
CA GLU A 148 35.42 -6.86 38.30
C GLU A 148 34.85 -5.57 37.66
N LEU A 149 34.16 -5.71 36.53
CA LEU A 149 33.55 -4.57 35.83
C LEU A 149 32.36 -4.02 36.64
N ASP A 150 32.30 -2.69 36.79
CA ASP A 150 31.16 -2.02 37.40
C ASP A 150 29.87 -2.32 36.61
N ASN A 151 28.82 -2.72 37.33
CA ASN A 151 27.49 -2.96 36.78
C ASN A 151 26.94 -1.78 35.98
N ASN A 152 27.40 -0.54 36.17
CA ASN A 152 26.98 0.61 35.36
C ASN A 152 27.57 0.63 33.95
N LEU A 153 28.67 -0.08 33.72
CA LEU A 153 29.44 -0.05 32.47
C LEU A 153 28.98 -1.07 31.43
N PHE A 154 28.17 -2.06 31.82
CA PHE A 154 27.68 -3.09 30.91
C PHE A 154 26.22 -3.49 31.20
N ARG A 155 25.54 -4.12 30.24
CA ARG A 155 24.25 -4.80 30.41
C ARG A 155 24.27 -6.12 29.63
N ILE A 156 23.85 -7.20 30.28
CA ILE A 156 23.81 -8.53 29.68
C ILE A 156 22.38 -8.78 29.16
N GLY A 157 22.23 -8.87 27.84
CA GLY A 157 21.02 -9.31 27.16
C GLY A 157 20.98 -10.84 27.02
N GLN A 158 20.00 -11.36 26.29
CA GLN A 158 19.89 -12.81 26.07
C GLN A 158 21.03 -13.34 25.20
N SER A 159 21.33 -12.66 24.09
CA SER A 159 22.37 -13.08 23.13
C SER A 159 23.53 -12.08 23.00
N LYS A 160 23.41 -10.90 23.61
CA LYS A 160 24.35 -9.77 23.43
C LYS A 160 24.75 -9.15 24.76
N ILE A 161 25.97 -8.62 24.85
CA ILE A 161 26.41 -7.77 25.96
C ILE A 161 26.60 -6.35 25.44
N PHE A 162 25.98 -5.40 26.09
CA PHE A 162 26.07 -3.98 25.76
C PHE A 162 27.07 -3.33 26.70
N PHE A 163 28.08 -2.66 26.15
CA PHE A 163 29.08 -1.93 26.91
C PHE A 163 28.91 -0.43 26.69
N ARG A 164 29.21 0.36 27.72
CA ARG A 164 29.40 1.82 27.55
C ARG A 164 30.65 2.08 26.72
N ALA A 165 30.68 3.24 26.08
CA ALA A 165 31.85 3.69 25.31
C ALA A 165 33.14 3.61 26.15
N GLY A 166 34.23 3.14 25.54
CA GLY A 166 35.55 3.01 26.17
C GLY A 166 35.82 1.70 26.89
N VAL A 167 34.80 0.96 27.34
CA VAL A 167 34.99 -0.29 28.11
C VAL A 167 35.65 -1.38 27.26
N LEU A 168 35.19 -1.59 26.02
CA LEU A 168 35.79 -2.56 25.11
C LEU A 168 37.23 -2.19 24.71
N ALA A 169 37.52 -0.89 24.57
CA ALA A 169 38.87 -0.43 24.25
C ALA A 169 39.86 -0.80 25.37
N HIS A 170 39.45 -0.60 26.63
CA HIS A 170 40.25 -0.99 27.78
C HIS A 170 40.44 -2.51 27.88
N LEU A 171 39.39 -3.31 27.64
CA LEU A 171 39.49 -4.77 27.61
C LEU A 171 40.41 -5.29 26.49
N GLU A 172 40.41 -4.65 25.32
CA GLU A 172 41.37 -5.00 24.25
C GLU A 172 42.80 -4.63 24.63
N GLU A 173 43.03 -3.51 25.31
CA GLU A 173 44.37 -3.11 25.76
C GLU A 173 44.94 -4.11 26.77
N GLU A 174 44.18 -4.50 27.78
CA GLU A 174 44.56 -5.54 28.75
C GLU A 174 44.84 -6.89 28.06
N ARG A 175 44.05 -7.22 27.05
CA ARG A 175 44.21 -8.45 26.27
C ARG A 175 45.50 -8.41 25.46
N ASP A 176 45.81 -7.28 24.83
CA ASP A 176 47.03 -7.10 24.05
C ASP A 176 48.29 -7.19 24.92
N TYR A 177 48.24 -6.72 26.17
CA TYR A 177 49.34 -6.95 27.12
C TYR A 177 49.56 -8.44 27.39
N LYS A 178 48.49 -9.22 27.64
CA LYS A 178 48.60 -10.68 27.84
C LYS A 178 49.08 -11.42 26.59
N ILE A 179 48.58 -11.03 25.43
CA ILE A 179 49.01 -11.60 24.15
C ILE A 179 50.49 -11.29 23.91
N THR A 180 50.94 -10.08 24.21
CA THR A 180 52.34 -9.67 24.01
C THR A 180 53.29 -10.58 24.80
N ASP A 181 53.00 -10.88 26.07
CA ASP A 181 53.80 -11.80 26.88
C ASP A 181 53.81 -13.24 26.29
N LEU A 182 52.65 -13.74 25.86
CA LEU A 182 52.57 -15.03 25.17
C LEU A 182 53.37 -15.05 23.86
N ILE A 183 53.33 -13.98 23.08
CA ILE A 183 54.07 -13.85 21.82
C ILE A 183 55.57 -13.81 22.09
N VAL A 184 56.03 -13.10 23.12
CA VAL A 184 57.45 -13.08 23.49
C VAL A 184 57.94 -14.49 23.84
N ASN A 185 57.15 -15.23 24.65
CA ASN A 185 57.46 -16.62 24.99
C ASN A 185 57.45 -17.52 23.74
N PHE A 186 56.43 -17.43 22.89
CA PHE A 186 56.35 -18.17 21.63
C PHE A 186 57.57 -17.89 20.73
N GLN A 187 57.93 -16.61 20.56
CA GLN A 187 59.09 -16.23 19.78
C GLN A 187 60.39 -16.78 20.39
N ALA A 188 60.52 -16.81 21.72
CA ALA A 188 61.67 -17.42 22.39
C ALA A 188 61.75 -18.93 22.09
N TYR A 189 60.62 -19.65 22.10
CA TYR A 189 60.56 -21.05 21.67
C TYR A 189 60.97 -21.23 20.21
N CYS A 190 60.45 -20.41 19.29
CA CYS A 190 60.81 -20.46 17.87
C CYS A 190 62.30 -20.18 17.64
N ARG A 191 62.84 -19.11 18.26
CA ARG A 191 64.28 -18.78 18.19
C ARG A 191 65.13 -19.92 18.77
N GLY A 192 64.73 -20.49 19.90
CA GLY A 192 65.40 -21.64 20.51
C GLY A 192 65.36 -22.90 19.63
N PHE A 193 64.23 -23.21 19.02
CA PHE A 193 64.08 -24.34 18.10
C PHE A 193 64.99 -24.19 16.87
N LEU A 194 64.97 -23.01 16.23
CA LEU A 194 65.83 -22.71 15.08
C LEU A 194 67.31 -22.74 15.47
N ALA A 195 67.68 -22.16 16.61
CA ALA A 195 69.04 -22.15 17.11
C ALA A 195 69.57 -23.57 17.37
N ARG A 196 68.78 -24.44 18.01
CA ARG A 196 69.16 -25.85 18.25
C ARG A 196 69.32 -26.63 16.95
N ARG A 197 68.42 -26.44 15.98
CA ARG A 197 68.53 -27.07 14.65
C ARG A 197 69.80 -26.61 13.93
N ASN A 198 70.10 -25.31 13.98
CA ASN A 198 71.30 -24.75 13.37
C ASN A 198 72.57 -25.19 14.11
N TYR A 199 72.52 -25.33 15.43
CA TYR A 199 73.62 -25.86 16.23
C TYR A 199 73.93 -27.32 15.87
N GLN A 200 72.91 -28.18 15.73
CA GLN A 200 73.12 -29.55 15.26
C GLN A 200 73.77 -29.60 13.88
N LYS A 201 73.34 -28.74 12.95
CA LYS A 201 74.00 -28.63 11.63
C LYS A 201 75.48 -28.23 11.76
N ARG A 202 75.81 -27.25 12.62
CA ARG A 202 77.20 -26.83 12.87
C ARG A 202 78.03 -27.94 13.52
N LEU A 203 77.45 -28.71 14.44
CA LEU A 203 78.11 -29.84 15.08
C LEU A 203 78.41 -30.96 14.07
N GLN A 204 77.45 -31.27 13.19
CA GLN A 204 77.65 -32.19 12.07
C GLN A 204 78.75 -31.69 11.13
N GLN A 205 78.76 -30.40 10.80
CA GLN A 205 79.82 -29.78 9.98
C GLN A 205 81.20 -29.91 10.65
N LEU A 206 81.31 -29.67 11.96
CA LEU A 206 82.57 -29.78 12.69
C LEU A 206 83.10 -31.22 12.67
N ASN A 207 82.23 -32.21 12.89
CA ASN A 207 82.59 -33.61 12.77
C ASN A 207 82.98 -33.98 11.34
N ALA A 208 82.23 -33.51 10.35
CA ALA A 208 82.54 -33.71 8.93
C ALA A 208 83.91 -33.11 8.56
N ILE A 209 84.24 -31.89 9.03
CA ILE A 209 85.54 -31.25 8.81
C ILE A 209 86.67 -32.13 9.35
N ARG A 210 86.55 -32.64 10.58
CA ARG A 210 87.57 -33.53 11.18
C ARG A 210 87.76 -34.81 10.36
N ILE A 211 86.66 -35.42 9.91
CA ILE A 211 86.69 -36.62 9.07
C ILE A 211 87.34 -36.32 7.72
N ILE A 212 86.95 -35.22 7.06
CA ILE A 212 87.50 -34.78 5.78
C ILE A 212 89.01 -34.54 5.93
N GLN A 213 89.46 -33.80 6.93
CA GLN A 213 90.88 -33.53 7.17
C GLN A 213 91.68 -34.82 7.36
N ARG A 214 91.17 -35.75 8.19
CA ARG A 214 91.80 -37.07 8.40
C ARG A 214 91.87 -37.88 7.11
N ASN A 215 90.78 -37.92 6.34
CA ASN A 215 90.71 -38.65 5.08
C ASN A 215 91.61 -38.05 4.01
N CYS A 216 91.68 -36.71 3.90
CA CYS A 216 92.61 -36.02 3.01
C CYS A 216 94.07 -36.35 3.37
N ALA A 217 94.42 -36.32 4.65
CA ALA A 217 95.75 -36.71 5.11
C ALA A 217 96.09 -38.18 4.79
N ALA A 218 95.14 -39.09 4.97
CA ALA A 218 95.30 -40.50 4.60
C ALA A 218 95.45 -40.66 3.07
N TYR A 219 94.62 -39.97 2.28
CA TYR A 219 94.68 -39.99 0.82
C TYR A 219 96.02 -39.45 0.29
N LEU A 220 96.55 -38.37 0.86
CA LEU A 220 97.87 -37.83 0.46
C LEU A 220 99.00 -38.85 0.68
N LYS A 221 98.89 -39.73 1.68
CA LYS A 221 99.81 -40.85 1.89
C LYS A 221 99.57 -41.99 0.89
N LEU A 222 98.29 -42.34 0.65
CA LEU A 222 97.89 -43.49 -0.18
C LEU A 222 97.97 -43.24 -1.69
N ARG A 223 97.84 -41.99 -2.17
CA ARG A 223 97.71 -41.67 -3.60
C ARG A 223 98.88 -42.15 -4.46
N ASN A 224 100.07 -42.20 -3.88
CA ASN A 224 101.29 -42.65 -4.54
C ASN A 224 101.59 -44.14 -4.28
N TRP A 225 100.81 -44.82 -3.43
CA TRP A 225 101.00 -46.22 -3.10
C TRP A 225 100.47 -47.12 -4.23
N GLN A 226 101.30 -48.02 -4.74
CA GLN A 226 101.00 -48.81 -5.94
C GLN A 226 99.80 -49.76 -5.75
N TRP A 227 99.68 -50.39 -4.57
CA TRP A 227 98.53 -51.25 -4.26
C TRP A 227 97.20 -50.50 -4.21
N TRP A 228 97.19 -49.26 -3.72
CA TRP A 228 96.00 -48.41 -3.74
C TRP A 228 95.60 -48.04 -5.18
N ARG A 229 96.57 -47.69 -6.03
CA ARG A 229 96.33 -47.45 -7.46
C ARG A 229 95.74 -48.67 -8.16
N LEU A 230 96.28 -49.86 -7.91
CA LEU A 230 95.73 -51.11 -8.43
C LEU A 230 94.28 -51.32 -7.97
N TYR A 231 94.02 -51.21 -6.66
CA TYR A 231 92.68 -51.35 -6.09
C TYR A 231 91.67 -50.38 -6.72
N THR A 232 92.02 -49.08 -6.87
CA THR A 232 91.10 -48.09 -7.48
C THR A 232 90.80 -48.34 -8.95
N LYS A 233 91.73 -48.94 -9.72
CA LYS A 233 91.52 -49.32 -11.12
C LYS A 233 90.71 -50.61 -11.25
N VAL A 234 90.90 -51.56 -10.35
CA VAL A 234 90.25 -52.88 -10.39
C VAL A 234 88.85 -52.85 -9.78
N LYS A 235 88.62 -52.11 -8.69
CA LYS A 235 87.34 -52.08 -7.97
C LYS A 235 86.13 -51.76 -8.87
N PRO A 236 86.16 -50.78 -9.79
CA PRO A 236 85.03 -50.49 -10.68
C PRO A 236 84.74 -51.61 -11.70
N LEU A 237 85.71 -52.48 -11.99
CA LEU A 237 85.56 -53.64 -12.87
C LEU A 237 84.91 -54.83 -12.15
N LEU A 238 84.72 -54.75 -10.83
CA LEU A 238 84.00 -55.74 -10.03
C LEU A 238 82.51 -55.41 -10.03
N GLU A 239 81.73 -56.18 -10.77
CA GLU A 239 80.28 -56.01 -10.98
C GLU A 239 79.47 -55.93 -9.68
N VAL A 240 79.93 -56.59 -8.61
CA VAL A 240 79.19 -56.77 -7.36
C VAL A 240 79.09 -55.48 -6.52
N THR A 241 80.00 -54.52 -6.66
CA THR A 241 80.13 -53.42 -5.69
C THR A 241 79.09 -52.28 -5.80
N LYS A 242 78.29 -52.23 -6.87
CA LYS A 242 77.27 -51.17 -7.08
C LYS A 242 75.86 -51.70 -7.31
N GLN A 243 75.66 -53.02 -7.37
CA GLN A 243 74.35 -53.60 -7.66
C GLN A 243 73.44 -53.58 -6.43
N GLU A 244 73.97 -53.82 -5.24
CA GLU A 244 73.21 -53.87 -3.99
C GLU A 244 72.62 -52.50 -3.60
N GLU A 245 73.41 -51.42 -3.69
CA GLU A 245 72.91 -50.05 -3.44
C GLU A 245 71.80 -49.65 -4.42
N LYS A 246 71.93 -50.01 -5.70
CA LYS A 246 70.91 -49.76 -6.72
C LYS A 246 69.65 -50.56 -6.47
N LEU A 247 69.79 -51.80 -5.99
CA LEU A 247 68.66 -52.68 -5.69
C LEU A 247 67.85 -52.12 -4.52
N VAL A 248 68.50 -51.71 -3.43
CA VAL A 248 67.82 -51.08 -2.29
C VAL A 248 67.11 -49.78 -2.69
N GLN A 249 67.75 -48.93 -3.49
CA GLN A 249 67.10 -47.71 -4.01
C GLN A 249 65.86 -48.03 -4.85
N LYS A 250 65.95 -49.04 -5.72
CA LYS A 250 64.82 -49.47 -6.55
C LYS A 250 63.69 -50.08 -5.73
N GLU A 251 64.00 -50.81 -4.67
CA GLU A 251 63.01 -51.35 -3.74
C GLU A 251 62.27 -50.26 -2.97
N ASP A 252 62.99 -49.24 -2.47
CA ASP A 252 62.38 -48.09 -1.80
C ASP A 252 61.50 -47.27 -2.75
N GLU A 253 61.96 -47.03 -3.98
CA GLU A 253 61.17 -46.37 -5.02
C GLU A 253 59.89 -47.16 -5.33
N LEU A 254 60.00 -48.48 -5.53
CA LEU A 254 58.86 -49.34 -5.79
C LEU A 254 57.87 -49.34 -4.62
N ARG A 255 58.36 -49.35 -3.38
CA ARG A 255 57.52 -49.27 -2.19
C ARG A 255 56.75 -47.95 -2.13
N GLN A 256 57.42 -46.82 -2.33
CA GLN A 256 56.76 -45.51 -2.34
C GLN A 256 55.71 -45.38 -3.44
N ILE A 257 55.98 -45.93 -4.63
CA ILE A 257 55.02 -45.91 -5.74
C ILE A 257 53.80 -46.78 -5.43
N ARG A 258 54.02 -47.97 -4.83
CA ARG A 258 52.91 -48.85 -4.42
C ARG A 258 52.03 -48.20 -3.36
N ASP A 259 52.61 -47.61 -2.32
CA ASP A 259 51.84 -46.95 -1.25
C ASP A 259 51.04 -45.76 -1.79
N LYS A 260 51.62 -44.98 -2.73
CA LYS A 260 50.92 -43.90 -3.42
C LYS A 260 49.77 -44.42 -4.29
N LEU A 261 50.00 -45.49 -5.04
CA LEU A 261 48.99 -46.09 -5.91
C LEU A 261 47.81 -46.62 -5.09
N ASP A 262 48.07 -47.28 -3.96
CA ASP A 262 47.03 -47.80 -3.06
C ASP A 262 46.18 -46.68 -2.47
N ASN A 263 46.80 -45.59 -1.99
CA ASN A 263 46.07 -44.42 -1.49
C ASN A 263 45.24 -43.74 -2.58
N LEU A 264 45.79 -43.56 -3.79
CA LEU A 264 45.05 -42.97 -4.91
C LEU A 264 43.89 -43.85 -5.35
N SER A 265 44.07 -45.17 -5.36
CA SER A 265 43.00 -46.12 -5.71
C SER A 265 41.85 -46.06 -4.71
N LYS A 266 42.14 -46.04 -3.40
CA LYS A 266 41.12 -45.91 -2.35
C LYS A 266 40.38 -44.57 -2.43
N ASN A 267 41.10 -43.47 -2.62
CA ASN A 267 40.49 -42.16 -2.75
C ASN A 267 39.59 -42.09 -3.99
N SER A 268 40.04 -42.65 -5.13
CA SER A 268 39.24 -42.71 -6.35
C SER A 268 37.95 -43.48 -6.15
N GLN A 269 37.99 -44.63 -5.46
CA GLN A 269 36.77 -45.41 -5.14
C GLN A 269 35.81 -44.65 -4.22
N GLU A 270 36.35 -43.92 -3.23
CA GLU A 270 35.51 -43.11 -2.34
C GLU A 270 34.81 -41.97 -3.10
N TYR A 271 35.53 -41.29 -4.01
CA TYR A 271 34.95 -40.25 -4.84
C TYR A 271 33.92 -40.79 -5.82
N GLU A 272 34.16 -41.94 -6.43
CA GLU A 272 33.19 -42.60 -7.31
C GLU A 272 31.89 -42.91 -6.56
N ARG A 273 31.99 -43.41 -5.32
CA ARG A 273 30.81 -43.69 -4.48
C ARG A 273 30.03 -42.41 -4.14
N LYS A 274 30.73 -41.33 -3.77
CA LYS A 274 30.09 -40.04 -3.49
C LYS A 274 29.43 -39.45 -4.73
N PHE A 275 30.07 -39.59 -5.88
CA PHE A 275 29.53 -39.14 -7.17
C PHE A 275 28.26 -39.89 -7.54
N GLN A 276 28.25 -41.22 -7.36
CA GLN A 276 27.07 -42.04 -7.60
C GLN A 276 25.90 -41.67 -6.67
N GLN A 277 26.17 -41.44 -5.38
CA GLN A 277 25.16 -40.96 -4.43
C GLN A 277 24.57 -39.61 -4.85
N ALA A 278 25.41 -38.67 -5.27
CA ALA A 278 24.96 -37.36 -5.74
C ALA A 278 24.11 -37.45 -7.02
N ILE A 279 24.40 -38.40 -7.91
CA ILE A 279 23.57 -38.67 -9.09
C ILE A 279 22.19 -39.19 -8.67
N GLU A 280 22.14 -40.15 -7.75
CA GLU A 280 20.89 -40.72 -7.25
C GLU A 280 20.01 -39.66 -6.58
N GLU A 281 20.60 -38.81 -5.73
CA GLU A 281 19.92 -37.67 -5.12
C GLU A 281 19.41 -36.69 -6.17
N LYS A 282 20.24 -36.35 -7.18
CA LYS A 282 19.82 -35.49 -8.29
C LYS A 282 18.64 -36.07 -9.05
N THR A 283 18.66 -37.37 -9.35
CA THR A 283 17.55 -38.03 -10.05
C THR A 283 16.27 -38.02 -9.23
N HIS A 284 16.38 -38.29 -7.92
CA HIS A 284 15.23 -38.26 -7.03
C HIS A 284 14.61 -36.86 -6.91
N LEU A 285 15.44 -35.82 -6.79
CA LEU A 285 14.98 -34.43 -6.76
C LEU A 285 14.35 -34.01 -8.09
N ALA A 286 14.85 -34.50 -9.22
CA ALA A 286 14.25 -34.23 -10.53
C ALA A 286 12.85 -34.86 -10.67
N GLU A 287 12.66 -36.09 -10.16
CA GLU A 287 11.35 -36.75 -10.12
C GLU A 287 10.37 -36.01 -9.21
N GLN A 288 10.81 -35.58 -8.01
CA GLN A 288 9.99 -34.77 -7.11
C GLN A 288 9.57 -33.44 -7.75
N LEU A 289 10.51 -32.76 -8.41
CA LEU A 289 10.23 -31.51 -9.12
C LEU A 289 9.20 -31.71 -10.23
N GLN A 290 9.31 -32.80 -11.00
CA GLN A 290 8.34 -33.11 -12.05
C GLN A 290 6.94 -33.36 -11.48
N ALA A 291 6.83 -34.08 -10.37
CA ALA A 291 5.56 -34.31 -9.68
C ALA A 291 4.93 -33.00 -9.14
N GLU A 292 5.74 -32.11 -8.57
CA GLU A 292 5.27 -30.78 -8.11
C GLU A 292 4.81 -29.89 -9.27
N ILE A 293 5.48 -29.95 -10.43
CA ILE A 293 5.06 -29.23 -11.64
C ILE A 293 3.68 -29.72 -12.11
N GLU A 294 3.46 -31.04 -12.10
CA GLU A 294 2.17 -31.64 -12.48
C GLU A 294 1.06 -31.23 -11.49
N LEU A 295 1.32 -31.28 -10.19
CA LEU A 295 0.39 -30.80 -9.15
C LEU A 295 0.07 -29.31 -9.31
N CYS A 296 1.06 -28.48 -9.62
CA CYS A 296 0.85 -27.06 -9.89
C CYS A 296 -0.02 -26.85 -11.13
N ALA A 297 0.18 -27.62 -12.20
CA ALA A 297 -0.64 -27.54 -13.40
C ALA A 297 -2.10 -27.94 -13.13
N GLU A 298 -2.34 -29.01 -12.36
CA GLU A 298 -3.69 -29.41 -11.93
C GLU A 298 -4.38 -28.33 -11.08
N ALA A 299 -3.64 -27.73 -10.16
CA ALA A 299 -4.14 -26.64 -9.32
C ALA A 299 -4.47 -25.39 -10.15
N GLU A 300 -3.65 -25.06 -11.15
CA GLU A 300 -3.89 -23.95 -12.05
C GLU A 300 -5.12 -24.18 -12.94
N GLU A 301 -5.31 -25.40 -13.46
CA GLU A 301 -6.52 -25.76 -14.19
C GLU A 301 -7.76 -25.67 -13.29
N GLY A 302 -7.66 -26.15 -12.05
CA GLY A 302 -8.71 -26.00 -11.03
C GLY A 302 -9.07 -24.54 -10.76
N ARG A 303 -8.06 -23.67 -10.62
CA ARG A 303 -8.23 -22.22 -10.44
C ARG A 303 -8.90 -21.58 -11.65
N ALA A 304 -8.50 -21.95 -12.87
CA ALA A 304 -9.10 -21.44 -14.10
C ALA A 304 -10.57 -21.83 -14.22
N ARG A 305 -10.94 -23.08 -13.90
CA ARG A 305 -12.34 -23.52 -13.85
C ARG A 305 -13.16 -22.73 -12.84
N LEU A 306 -12.60 -22.50 -11.65
CA LEU A 306 -13.28 -21.72 -10.61
C LEU A 306 -13.47 -20.25 -11.01
N ALA A 307 -12.47 -19.66 -11.67
CA ALA A 307 -12.55 -18.29 -12.19
C ALA A 307 -13.63 -18.14 -13.28
N ALA A 308 -13.71 -19.09 -14.21
CA ALA A 308 -14.78 -19.11 -15.22
C ALA A 308 -16.17 -19.24 -14.56
N ARG A 309 -16.32 -20.15 -13.60
CA ARG A 309 -17.58 -20.32 -12.87
C ARG A 309 -17.96 -19.08 -12.06
N LYS A 310 -16.98 -18.38 -11.49
CA LYS A 310 -17.19 -17.12 -10.80
C LYS A 310 -17.75 -16.06 -11.76
N GLN A 311 -17.16 -15.92 -12.95
CA GLN A 311 -17.63 -14.97 -13.95
C GLN A 311 -19.09 -15.27 -14.37
N GLU A 312 -19.43 -16.54 -14.64
CA GLU A 312 -20.82 -16.94 -14.94
C GLU A 312 -21.80 -16.55 -13.82
N LEU A 313 -21.40 -16.70 -12.56
CA LEU A 313 -22.23 -16.35 -11.41
C LEU A 313 -22.35 -14.83 -11.24
N GLU A 314 -21.30 -14.07 -11.52
CA GLU A 314 -21.33 -12.60 -11.51
C GLU A 314 -22.26 -12.07 -12.60
N GLU A 315 -22.22 -12.63 -13.81
CA GLU A 315 -23.15 -12.29 -14.90
C GLU A 315 -24.61 -12.61 -14.51
N LEU A 316 -24.86 -13.80 -13.94
CA LEU A 316 -26.20 -14.17 -13.47
C LEU A 316 -26.71 -13.24 -12.36
N MET A 317 -25.82 -12.80 -11.46
CA MET A 317 -26.17 -11.88 -10.39
C MET A 317 -26.57 -10.52 -10.96
N GLN A 318 -25.81 -9.99 -11.93
CA GLN A 318 -26.15 -8.74 -12.62
C GLN A 318 -27.51 -8.83 -13.33
N ASP A 319 -27.79 -9.94 -14.02
CA ASP A 319 -29.09 -10.16 -14.68
C ASP A 319 -30.26 -10.19 -13.68
N LEU A 320 -30.05 -10.80 -12.50
CA LEU A 320 -31.05 -10.86 -11.44
C LEU A 320 -31.25 -9.50 -10.76
N GLU A 321 -30.18 -8.75 -10.52
CA GLU A 321 -30.24 -7.38 -9.99
C GLU A 321 -31.04 -6.48 -10.93
N ALA A 322 -30.74 -6.50 -12.24
CA ALA A 322 -31.49 -5.72 -13.23
C ALA A 322 -32.98 -6.08 -13.25
N ARG A 323 -33.32 -7.37 -13.16
CA ARG A 323 -34.72 -7.82 -13.05
C ARG A 323 -35.42 -7.34 -11.78
N ILE A 324 -34.70 -7.28 -10.66
CA ILE A 324 -35.26 -6.77 -9.41
C ILE A 324 -35.53 -5.27 -9.56
N GLU A 325 -34.60 -4.51 -10.12
CA GLU A 325 -34.79 -3.07 -10.39
C GLU A 325 -36.02 -2.83 -11.29
N GLU A 326 -36.17 -3.59 -12.38
CA GLU A 326 -37.35 -3.50 -13.26
C GLU A 326 -38.67 -3.77 -12.51
N GLU A 327 -38.71 -4.81 -11.65
CA GLU A 327 -39.89 -5.10 -10.84
C GLU A 327 -40.14 -4.06 -9.75
N GLU A 328 -39.09 -3.47 -9.16
CA GLU A 328 -39.22 -2.36 -8.21
C GLU A 328 -39.81 -1.11 -8.89
N GLU A 329 -39.33 -0.76 -10.08
CA GLU A 329 -39.93 0.30 -10.90
C GLU A 329 -41.39 0.02 -11.23
N ARG A 330 -41.71 -1.23 -11.58
CA ARG A 330 -43.09 -1.67 -11.86
C ARG A 330 -43.99 -1.55 -10.62
N VAL A 331 -43.50 -1.96 -9.45
CA VAL A 331 -44.20 -1.81 -8.17
C VAL A 331 -44.42 -0.34 -7.84
N ASN A 332 -43.42 0.52 -8.06
CA ASN A 332 -43.54 1.96 -7.85
C ASN A 332 -44.56 2.59 -8.80
N ALA A 333 -44.58 2.20 -10.07
CA ALA A 333 -45.57 2.64 -11.05
C ALA A 333 -46.99 2.24 -10.64
N LEU A 334 -47.21 0.97 -10.28
CA LEU A 334 -48.49 0.46 -9.79
C LEU A 334 -48.92 1.13 -8.47
N SER A 335 -47.98 1.41 -7.56
CA SER A 335 -48.24 2.14 -6.32
C SER A 335 -48.72 3.57 -6.60
N ASN A 336 -48.11 4.25 -7.57
CA ASN A 336 -48.52 5.59 -7.99
C ASN A 336 -49.87 5.59 -8.69
N GLU A 337 -50.16 4.62 -9.56
CA GLU A 337 -51.49 4.45 -10.16
C GLU A 337 -52.55 4.15 -9.09
N LYS A 338 -52.26 3.26 -8.14
CA LYS A 338 -53.15 2.98 -7.02
C LYS A 338 -53.48 4.24 -6.22
N LYS A 339 -52.50 5.10 -5.94
CA LYS A 339 -52.74 6.39 -5.26
C LYS A 339 -53.65 7.30 -6.09
N LYS A 340 -53.42 7.42 -7.40
CA LYS A 340 -54.30 8.20 -8.29
C LYS A 340 -55.73 7.66 -8.29
N LEU A 341 -55.90 6.35 -8.39
CA LEU A 341 -57.21 5.71 -8.33
C LEU A 341 -57.88 5.90 -6.98
N GLN A 342 -57.13 5.85 -5.87
CA GLN A 342 -57.67 6.16 -4.54
C GLN A 342 -58.15 7.61 -4.44
N ILE A 343 -57.39 8.57 -4.95
CA ILE A 343 -57.81 9.98 -5.00
C ILE A 343 -59.09 10.11 -5.84
N ASN A 344 -59.13 9.51 -7.03
CA ASN A 344 -60.34 9.55 -7.86
C ASN A 344 -61.56 8.91 -7.19
N ILE A 345 -61.38 7.81 -6.45
CA ILE A 345 -62.46 7.19 -5.68
C ILE A 345 -62.95 8.16 -4.60
N GLN A 346 -62.03 8.79 -3.87
CA GLN A 346 -62.36 9.74 -2.82
C GLN A 346 -63.09 10.98 -3.38
N ASP A 347 -62.65 11.52 -4.51
CA ASP A 347 -63.32 12.63 -5.19
C ASP A 347 -64.73 12.24 -5.66
N LEU A 348 -64.91 11.02 -6.18
CA LEU A 348 -66.22 10.49 -6.58
C LEU A 348 -67.14 10.23 -5.38
N GLU A 349 -66.59 9.77 -4.25
CA GLU A 349 -67.32 9.61 -2.99
C GLU A 349 -67.79 10.98 -2.47
N GLU A 350 -66.94 12.00 -2.49
CA GLU A 350 -67.30 13.37 -2.09
C GLU A 350 -68.36 13.98 -3.02
N GLN A 351 -68.21 13.82 -4.35
CA GLN A 351 -69.24 14.23 -5.31
C GLN A 351 -70.58 13.52 -5.08
N LEU A 352 -70.54 12.24 -4.72
CA LEU A 352 -71.75 11.48 -4.41
C LEU A 352 -72.41 12.00 -3.14
N GLU A 353 -71.65 12.29 -2.08
CA GLU A 353 -72.17 12.90 -0.85
C GLU A 353 -72.77 14.29 -1.11
N GLU A 354 -72.13 15.11 -1.94
CA GLU A 354 -72.65 16.43 -2.36
C GLU A 354 -73.97 16.30 -3.12
N GLU A 355 -74.06 15.39 -4.08
CA GLU A 355 -75.29 15.10 -4.83
C GLU A 355 -76.40 14.52 -3.92
N GLU A 356 -76.06 13.65 -2.97
CA GLU A 356 -77.00 13.14 -1.97
C GLU A 356 -77.51 14.27 -1.05
N ALA A 357 -76.64 15.18 -0.62
CA ALA A 357 -77.01 16.35 0.18
C ALA A 357 -77.89 17.32 -0.62
N ALA A 358 -77.55 17.58 -1.89
CA ALA A 358 -78.35 18.38 -2.81
C ALA A 358 -79.73 17.75 -3.03
N ARG A 359 -79.79 16.43 -3.20
CA ARG A 359 -81.03 15.66 -3.33
C ARG A 359 -81.88 15.72 -2.06
N GLN A 360 -81.29 15.62 -0.87
CA GLN A 360 -82.00 15.81 0.39
C GLN A 360 -82.56 17.23 0.52
N LYS A 361 -81.78 18.25 0.13
CA LYS A 361 -82.23 19.64 0.13
C LYS A 361 -83.40 19.86 -0.84
N LEU A 362 -83.31 19.34 -2.07
CA LEU A 362 -84.40 19.37 -3.04
C LEU A 362 -85.64 18.63 -2.53
N HIS A 363 -85.46 17.52 -1.80
CA HIS A 363 -86.57 16.81 -1.17
C HIS A 363 -87.26 17.67 -0.10
N LEU A 364 -86.49 18.35 0.76
CA LEU A 364 -87.01 19.29 1.74
C LEU A 364 -87.73 20.48 1.09
N GLU A 365 -87.16 21.06 0.04
CA GLU A 365 -87.79 22.14 -0.74
C GLU A 365 -89.08 21.68 -1.41
N LYS A 366 -89.11 20.46 -1.97
CA LYS A 366 -90.33 19.85 -2.50
C LYS A 366 -91.41 19.73 -1.42
N VAL A 367 -91.06 19.20 -0.24
CA VAL A 367 -92.02 19.07 0.88
C VAL A 367 -92.54 20.44 1.32
N GLN A 368 -91.69 21.47 1.35
CA GLN A 368 -92.11 22.84 1.66
C GLN A 368 -93.02 23.44 0.58
N LEU A 369 -92.74 23.19 -0.69
CA LEU A 369 -93.57 23.64 -1.82
C LEU A 369 -94.92 22.91 -1.82
N ASP A 370 -94.94 21.59 -1.61
CA ASP A 370 -96.17 20.80 -1.48
C ASP A 370 -97.03 21.31 -0.31
N ALA A 371 -96.42 21.70 0.81
CA ALA A 371 -97.12 22.31 1.94
C ALA A 371 -97.70 23.70 1.61
N LYS A 372 -96.96 24.54 0.87
CA LYS A 372 -97.46 25.84 0.39
C LYS A 372 -98.58 25.66 -0.63
N LEU A 373 -98.48 24.66 -1.49
CA LEU A 373 -99.48 24.33 -2.50
C LEU A 373 -100.78 23.91 -1.83
N LYS A 374 -100.73 23.03 -0.82
CA LYS A 374 -101.88 22.70 0.03
C LYS A 374 -102.52 23.93 0.68
N LYS A 375 -101.71 24.84 1.20
CA LYS A 375 -102.22 26.07 1.82
C LYS A 375 -102.90 26.99 0.80
N MET A 376 -102.34 27.12 -0.40
CA MET A 376 -102.95 27.85 -1.50
C MET A 376 -104.24 27.18 -1.98
N GLU A 377 -104.31 25.85 -2.03
CA GLU A 377 -105.53 25.09 -2.33
C GLU A 377 -106.62 25.34 -1.28
N GLU A 378 -106.25 25.36 0.01
CA GLU A 378 -107.16 25.72 1.11
C GLU A 378 -107.66 27.17 0.98
N GLU A 379 -106.77 28.12 0.65
CA GLU A 379 -107.13 29.53 0.41
C GLU A 379 -108.06 29.67 -0.80
N VAL A 380 -107.79 28.95 -1.90
CA VAL A 380 -108.66 28.90 -3.09
C VAL A 380 -110.05 28.40 -2.74
N ALA A 381 -110.17 27.29 -2.01
CA ALA A 381 -111.45 26.77 -1.56
C ALA A 381 -112.22 27.78 -0.67
N LEU A 382 -111.49 28.54 0.15
CA LEU A 382 -112.06 29.61 0.98
C LEU A 382 -112.59 30.78 0.13
N THR A 383 -111.86 31.19 -0.91
CA THR A 383 -112.32 32.17 -1.89
C THR A 383 -113.47 31.67 -2.75
N GLU A 384 -113.52 30.38 -3.10
CA GLU A 384 -114.64 29.78 -3.82
C GLU A 384 -115.92 29.79 -2.97
N ASP A 385 -115.82 29.50 -1.67
CA ASP A 385 -116.95 29.58 -0.74
C ASP A 385 -117.43 31.04 -0.53
N GLN A 386 -116.50 32.01 -0.52
CA GLN A 386 -116.85 33.44 -0.55
C GLN A 386 -117.54 33.85 -1.86
N ASN A 387 -117.06 33.36 -3.01
CA ASN A 387 -117.69 33.63 -4.31
C ASN A 387 -119.10 33.03 -4.42
N GLN A 388 -119.32 31.84 -3.86
CA GLN A 388 -120.66 31.24 -3.82
C GLN A 388 -121.64 32.05 -2.96
N LYS A 389 -121.17 32.68 -1.88
CA LYS A 389 -121.98 33.59 -1.05
C LYS A 389 -122.36 34.86 -1.83
N LEU A 390 -121.40 35.46 -2.54
CA LEU A 390 -121.63 36.63 -3.39
C LEU A 390 -122.57 36.34 -4.58
N LEU A 391 -122.49 35.14 -5.17
CA LEU A 391 -123.42 34.70 -6.22
C LEU A 391 -124.87 34.58 -5.73
N LYS A 392 -125.07 34.17 -4.46
CA LYS A 392 -126.41 34.13 -3.85
C LYS A 392 -126.96 35.53 -3.57
N GLU A 393 -126.11 36.47 -3.16
CA GLU A 393 -126.51 37.89 -2.98
C GLU A 393 -126.87 38.55 -4.32
N LYS A 394 -126.12 38.26 -5.39
CA LYS A 394 -126.41 38.75 -6.75
C LYS A 394 -127.81 38.34 -7.24
N LYS A 395 -128.19 37.09 -6.99
CA LYS A 395 -129.48 36.52 -7.45
C LYS A 395 -130.70 37.20 -6.81
N ILE A 396 -130.58 37.63 -5.55
CA ILE A 396 -131.63 38.34 -4.81
C ILE A 396 -131.82 39.78 -5.33
N ILE A 397 -130.75 40.40 -5.84
CA ILE A 397 -130.80 41.75 -6.43
C ILE A 397 -131.40 41.71 -7.84
N GLU A 398 -131.14 40.65 -8.62
CA GLU A 398 -131.70 40.47 -9.96
C GLU A 398 -133.23 40.24 -9.95
N GLU A 399 -133.78 39.53 -8.96
CA GLU A 399 -135.24 39.35 -8.82
C GLU A 399 -135.96 40.66 -8.46
N ARG A 400 -135.29 41.55 -7.70
CA ARG A 400 -135.84 42.86 -7.31
C ARG A 400 -135.84 43.89 -8.43
N ALA A 401 -135.02 43.69 -9.47
CA ALA A 401 -134.94 44.57 -10.63
C ALA A 401 -136.05 44.30 -11.68
N ASN A 402 -136.55 43.07 -11.78
CA ASN A 402 -137.59 42.70 -12.75
C ASN A 402 -139.00 43.19 -12.38
N ASP A 403 -139.34 43.27 -11.09
CA ASP A 403 -140.66 43.77 -10.63
C ASP A 403 -140.82 45.30 -10.84
N LEU A 404 -139.72 46.07 -10.84
CA LEU A 404 -139.70 47.52 -11.07
C LEU A 404 -139.74 47.90 -12.56
N SER A 405 -139.40 46.97 -13.46
CA SER A 405 -139.39 47.21 -14.91
C SER A 405 -140.78 47.14 -15.56
N GLN A 406 -141.77 46.55 -14.90
CA GLN A 406 -143.12 46.37 -15.45
C GLN A 406 -144.08 47.52 -15.10
N THR A 407 -143.79 48.30 -14.06
CA THR A 407 -144.60 49.48 -13.66
C THR A 407 -144.17 50.79 -14.33
N LEU A 408 -143.00 50.81 -15.00
CA LEU A 408 -142.46 52.00 -15.66
C LEU A 408 -142.95 52.16 -17.12
N ALA A 409 -143.51 51.10 -17.72
CA ALA A 409 -143.98 51.10 -19.11
C ALA A 409 -145.29 51.88 -19.34
N GLU A 410 -146.00 52.28 -18.28
CA GLU A 410 -147.25 53.07 -18.38
C GLU A 410 -147.02 54.59 -18.24
N GLU A 411 -145.82 55.06 -17.84
CA GLU A 411 -145.55 56.49 -17.55
C GLU A 411 -144.60 57.21 -18.54
N GLU A 412 -144.02 56.52 -19.52
CA GLU A 412 -143.01 57.11 -20.43
C GLU A 412 -143.55 57.60 -21.81
N GLU A 413 -144.85 57.89 -21.93
CA GLU A 413 -145.44 58.63 -23.06
C GLU A 413 -145.50 60.16 -22.84
N LYS A 414 -144.71 60.74 -21.90
CA LYS A 414 -144.84 62.17 -21.56
C LYS A 414 -143.62 63.09 -21.46
N ALA A 415 -142.36 62.70 -21.66
CA ALA A 415 -141.27 63.68 -21.44
C ALA A 415 -140.03 63.57 -22.33
N LYS A 416 -140.23 63.60 -23.64
CA LYS A 416 -139.23 64.11 -24.60
C LYS A 416 -139.06 65.64 -24.45
N HIS A 417 -138.37 66.13 -23.42
CA HIS A 417 -137.75 67.48 -23.52
C HIS A 417 -136.72 67.77 -22.43
N LEU A 418 -135.44 67.84 -22.82
CA LEU A 418 -134.26 68.44 -22.14
C LEU A 418 -133.09 67.42 -22.10
N ALA A 419 -132.51 67.03 -23.22
CA ALA A 419 -131.62 67.88 -24.02
C ALA A 419 -130.66 68.74 -23.17
N LYS A 420 -129.38 68.35 -23.25
CA LYS A 420 -128.21 69.23 -23.32
C LYS A 420 -127.76 69.95 -22.03
N LEU A 421 -126.91 69.24 -21.29
CA LEU A 421 -125.70 69.82 -20.70
C LEU A 421 -124.60 68.72 -20.70
N LYS A 422 -124.00 68.41 -21.85
CA LYS A 422 -122.79 69.09 -22.35
C LYS A 422 -121.64 68.94 -21.32
N ALA A 423 -120.79 67.93 -21.48
CA ALA A 423 -119.54 68.11 -22.22
C ALA A 423 -118.63 69.22 -21.65
N LYS A 424 -118.04 68.95 -20.48
CA LYS A 424 -116.79 69.57 -20.05
C LYS A 424 -116.10 68.64 -19.05
N HIS A 425 -114.86 68.27 -19.35
CA HIS A 425 -113.89 67.53 -18.51
C HIS A 425 -113.49 66.10 -18.95
N GLU A 426 -113.62 65.81 -20.24
CA GLU A 426 -112.43 65.34 -20.97
C GLU A 426 -111.37 66.46 -20.95
N SER A 427 -110.08 66.08 -20.89
CA SER A 427 -108.88 66.95 -20.99
C SER A 427 -108.15 67.35 -19.70
N THR A 428 -107.69 66.36 -18.94
CA THR A 428 -106.30 66.36 -18.44
C THR A 428 -105.87 64.90 -18.34
N ILE A 429 -105.51 64.27 -19.46
CA ILE A 429 -104.09 64.26 -19.91
C ILE A 429 -103.31 63.40 -18.90
N ALA A 430 -103.16 62.10 -19.13
CA ALA A 430 -102.45 61.55 -20.29
C ALA A 430 -101.11 62.26 -20.48
N GLU A 431 -100.21 61.98 -19.56
CA GLU A 431 -98.77 61.86 -19.81
C GLU A 431 -98.33 60.89 -18.70
N LEU A 432 -98.29 59.57 -18.94
CA LEU A 432 -97.18 58.99 -19.68
C LEU A 432 -95.94 59.84 -19.46
N GLU A 433 -95.20 59.51 -18.41
CA GLU A 433 -93.84 59.02 -18.57
C GLU A 433 -93.05 59.32 -17.30
N GLU A 434 -92.79 58.25 -16.54
CA GLU A 434 -91.42 57.82 -16.26
C GLU A 434 -91.53 56.51 -15.46
N ARG A 435 -91.38 55.34 -16.10
CA ARG A 435 -90.07 54.67 -16.24
C ARG A 435 -89.12 55.05 -15.10
N LEU A 436 -88.61 54.04 -14.38
CA LEU A 436 -87.31 54.04 -13.66
C LEU A 436 -87.31 53.78 -12.14
N LEU A 437 -88.32 53.22 -11.47
CA LEU A 437 -88.13 53.03 -10.01
C LEU A 437 -88.77 51.84 -9.28
N LYS A 438 -88.85 50.64 -9.89
CA LYS A 438 -88.79 49.42 -9.04
C LYS A 438 -88.37 48.12 -9.73
N ASP A 439 -87.52 48.27 -10.73
CA ASP A 439 -86.51 47.27 -11.12
C ASP A 439 -85.28 47.31 -10.17
N HIS A 440 -85.41 48.00 -9.03
CA HIS A 440 -84.30 48.37 -8.14
C HIS A 440 -84.03 47.38 -7.00
N GLN A 441 -84.84 46.34 -6.80
CA GLN A 441 -84.65 45.40 -5.67
C GLN A 441 -83.97 44.08 -6.02
N GLN A 442 -83.72 43.78 -7.31
CA GLN A 442 -82.98 42.57 -7.72
C GLN A 442 -81.52 42.84 -8.13
N ARG A 443 -81.07 44.11 -8.16
CA ARG A 443 -79.67 44.48 -8.48
C ARG A 443 -78.73 44.55 -7.27
N GLN A 444 -79.24 44.48 -6.02
CA GLN A 444 -78.44 44.77 -4.82
C GLN A 444 -77.86 43.52 -4.10
N GLU A 445 -78.32 42.31 -4.44
CA GLU A 445 -77.75 41.06 -3.87
C GLU A 445 -76.61 40.47 -4.71
N THR A 446 -76.59 40.76 -6.02
CA THR A 446 -75.58 40.20 -6.95
C THR A 446 -74.22 40.90 -6.89
N ASP A 447 -74.17 42.19 -6.50
CA ASP A 447 -72.91 42.94 -6.39
C ASP A 447 -72.12 42.66 -5.09
N ARG A 448 -72.76 42.08 -4.06
CA ARG A 448 -72.07 41.71 -2.79
C ARG A 448 -71.35 40.37 -2.88
N SER A 449 -71.86 39.39 -3.62
CA SER A 449 -71.18 38.11 -3.86
C SER A 449 -70.05 38.23 -4.89
N LYS A 450 -70.23 39.10 -5.90
CA LYS A 450 -69.22 39.40 -6.92
C LYS A 450 -67.93 39.99 -6.33
N ARG A 451 -68.02 40.89 -5.35
CA ARG A 451 -66.85 41.50 -4.69
C ARG A 451 -66.05 40.53 -3.78
N LYS A 452 -66.66 39.46 -3.26
CA LYS A 452 -65.93 38.44 -2.47
C LYS A 452 -65.11 37.50 -3.35
N ILE A 453 -65.67 37.11 -4.50
CA ILE A 453 -65.02 36.22 -5.47
C ILE A 453 -63.91 36.97 -6.24
N GLU A 454 -64.05 38.27 -6.48
CA GLU A 454 -62.99 39.09 -7.12
C GLU A 454 -61.74 39.25 -6.22
N THR A 455 -61.87 39.23 -4.88
CA THR A 455 -60.72 39.20 -3.95
C THR A 455 -60.03 37.83 -3.88
N GLU A 456 -60.75 36.71 -3.88
CA GLU A 456 -60.15 35.37 -3.87
C GLU A 456 -59.42 35.04 -5.20
N VAL A 457 -59.91 35.59 -6.32
CA VAL A 457 -59.24 35.47 -7.62
C VAL A 457 -57.98 36.35 -7.72
N ALA A 458 -57.89 37.43 -6.95
CA ALA A 458 -56.68 38.26 -6.86
C ALA A 458 -55.58 37.57 -6.02
N ASP A 459 -55.95 36.99 -4.87
CA ASP A 459 -55.02 36.25 -4.00
C ASP A 459 -54.44 34.99 -4.68
N LEU A 460 -55.27 34.26 -5.45
CA LEU A 460 -54.80 33.11 -6.23
C LEU A 460 -53.92 33.51 -7.42
N LYS A 461 -54.12 34.70 -8.00
CA LYS A 461 -53.23 35.22 -9.05
C LYS A 461 -51.87 35.66 -8.51
N GLU A 462 -51.81 36.16 -7.27
CA GLU A 462 -50.55 36.51 -6.60
C GLU A 462 -49.77 35.25 -6.21
N GLN A 463 -50.44 34.20 -5.70
CA GLN A 463 -49.82 32.88 -5.44
C GLN A 463 -49.31 32.18 -6.71
N ILE A 464 -50.01 32.32 -7.84
CA ILE A 464 -49.54 31.80 -9.14
C ILE A 464 -48.31 32.58 -9.62
N ASN A 465 -48.23 33.88 -9.36
CA ASN A 465 -47.08 34.70 -9.75
C ASN A 465 -45.85 34.43 -8.88
N GLU A 466 -46.01 34.20 -7.56
CA GLU A 466 -44.93 33.75 -6.67
C GLU A 466 -44.40 32.35 -7.05
N ARG A 467 -45.29 31.40 -7.37
CA ARG A 467 -44.89 30.08 -7.88
C ARG A 467 -44.15 30.18 -9.21
N ARG A 468 -44.52 31.13 -10.06
CA ARG A 468 -43.85 31.37 -11.35
C ARG A 468 -42.45 31.97 -11.18
N ILE A 469 -42.27 32.90 -10.22
CA ILE A 469 -40.95 33.43 -9.85
C ILE A 469 -40.06 32.32 -9.25
N GLN A 470 -40.61 31.42 -8.42
CA GLN A 470 -39.87 30.25 -7.92
C GLN A 470 -39.45 29.28 -9.03
N VAL A 471 -40.26 29.11 -10.07
CA VAL A 471 -39.91 28.29 -11.23
C VAL A 471 -38.80 28.95 -12.06
N GLU A 472 -38.85 30.27 -12.26
CA GLU A 472 -37.78 31.02 -12.94
C GLU A 472 -36.46 31.02 -12.13
N GLU A 473 -36.52 31.07 -10.80
CA GLU A 473 -35.36 30.98 -9.90
C GLU A 473 -34.74 29.58 -9.90
N MET A 474 -35.56 28.52 -9.94
CA MET A 474 -35.12 27.12 -10.09
C MET A 474 -34.54 26.85 -11.48
N GLN A 475 -35.07 27.49 -12.53
CA GLN A 475 -34.50 27.43 -13.89
C GLN A 475 -33.14 28.15 -13.97
N GLN A 476 -32.95 29.28 -13.29
CA GLN A 476 -31.63 29.92 -13.19
C GLN A 476 -30.62 29.10 -12.38
N GLN A 477 -31.07 28.37 -11.34
CA GLN A 477 -30.21 27.42 -10.64
C GLN A 477 -29.83 26.23 -11.51
N LEU A 478 -30.74 25.74 -12.37
CA LEU A 478 -30.46 24.68 -13.33
C LEU A 478 -29.40 25.13 -14.34
N ILE A 479 -29.53 26.34 -14.91
CA ILE A 479 -28.53 26.91 -15.85
C ILE A 479 -27.16 27.05 -15.18
N LYS A 480 -27.09 27.51 -13.93
CA LYS A 480 -25.82 27.56 -13.18
C LYS A 480 -25.22 26.18 -12.94
N ARG A 481 -26.05 25.17 -12.67
CA ARG A 481 -25.58 23.78 -12.52
C ARG A 481 -25.13 23.18 -13.84
N GLU A 482 -25.76 23.54 -14.95
CA GLU A 482 -25.32 23.17 -16.30
C GLU A 482 -24.00 23.86 -16.68
N GLU A 483 -23.80 25.13 -16.30
CA GLU A 483 -22.52 25.84 -16.46
C GLU A 483 -21.39 25.25 -15.59
N GLU A 484 -21.69 24.85 -14.35
CA GLU A 484 -20.75 24.14 -13.46
C GLU A 484 -20.39 22.77 -14.03
N LEU A 485 -21.37 22.03 -14.56
CA LEU A 485 -21.15 20.74 -15.22
C LEU A 485 -20.27 20.91 -16.48
N ALA A 486 -20.55 21.93 -17.30
CA ALA A 486 -19.74 22.27 -18.47
C ALA A 486 -18.31 22.67 -18.09
N GLN A 487 -18.11 23.44 -17.02
CA GLN A 487 -16.77 23.75 -16.50
C GLN A 487 -16.02 22.51 -16.00
N THR A 488 -16.70 21.58 -15.34
CA THR A 488 -16.05 20.32 -14.91
C THR A 488 -15.65 19.44 -16.09
N LEU A 489 -16.43 19.44 -17.18
CA LEU A 489 -16.08 18.71 -18.40
C LEU A 489 -14.87 19.34 -19.12
N VAL A 490 -14.81 20.66 -19.23
CA VAL A 490 -13.62 21.36 -19.75
C VAL A 490 -12.38 21.07 -18.91
N ARG A 491 -12.53 20.97 -17.58
CA ARG A 491 -11.43 20.65 -16.66
C ARG A 491 -10.94 19.20 -16.81
N ILE A 492 -11.85 18.27 -17.10
CA ILE A 492 -11.51 16.88 -17.44
C ILE A 492 -10.76 16.83 -18.78
N ASP A 493 -11.17 17.63 -19.77
CA ASP A 493 -10.48 17.73 -21.06
C ASP A 493 -9.09 18.37 -20.93
N GLU A 494 -8.94 19.39 -20.07
CA GLU A 494 -7.65 20.00 -19.73
C GLU A 494 -6.72 19.02 -18.99
N GLU A 495 -7.23 18.26 -18.02
CA GLU A 495 -6.47 17.20 -17.33
C GLU A 495 -6.11 16.04 -18.26
N SER A 496 -7.00 15.68 -19.18
CA SER A 496 -6.76 14.70 -20.24
C SER A 496 -5.64 15.17 -21.20
N ALA A 497 -5.68 16.43 -21.63
CA ALA A 497 -4.64 17.03 -22.46
C ALA A 497 -3.30 17.16 -21.72
N ALA A 498 -3.32 17.52 -20.43
CA ALA A 498 -2.13 17.57 -19.58
C ALA A 498 -1.52 16.18 -19.38
N LYS A 499 -2.34 15.14 -19.21
CA LYS A 499 -1.89 13.74 -19.13
C LYS A 499 -1.27 13.26 -20.45
N ALA A 500 -1.87 13.63 -21.59
CA ALA A 500 -1.31 13.31 -22.91
C ALA A 500 0.03 14.04 -23.17
N ALA A 501 0.15 15.30 -22.73
CA ALA A 501 1.40 16.06 -22.80
C ALA A 501 2.49 15.46 -21.89
N ALA A 502 2.14 15.06 -20.67
CA ALA A 502 3.04 14.40 -19.74
C ALA A 502 3.53 13.03 -20.26
N GLN A 503 2.66 12.24 -20.90
CA GLN A 503 3.05 11.00 -21.57
C GLN A 503 3.99 11.22 -22.76
N LYS A 504 3.87 12.36 -23.47
CA LYS A 504 4.77 12.72 -24.55
C LYS A 504 6.17 13.09 -24.03
N VAL A 505 6.23 13.86 -22.94
CA VAL A 505 7.49 14.20 -22.24
C VAL A 505 8.14 12.95 -21.65
N GLN A 506 7.34 12.02 -21.11
CA GLN A 506 7.86 10.73 -20.63
C GLN A 506 8.55 9.94 -21.77
N ARG A 507 7.95 9.87 -22.96
CA ARG A 507 8.55 9.20 -24.12
C ARG A 507 9.80 9.90 -24.64
N GLU A 508 9.84 11.24 -24.63
CA GLU A 508 11.05 12.00 -24.98
C GLU A 508 12.18 11.77 -23.97
N LEU A 509 11.87 11.71 -22.67
CA LEU A 509 12.85 11.38 -21.62
C LEU A 509 13.33 9.94 -21.71
N GLU A 510 12.46 8.98 -22.03
CA GLU A 510 12.84 7.58 -22.29
C GLU A 510 13.76 7.46 -23.52
N SER A 511 13.52 8.26 -24.58
CA SER A 511 14.40 8.34 -25.75
C SER A 511 15.76 8.96 -25.41
N GLN A 512 15.80 10.02 -24.59
CA GLN A 512 17.05 10.63 -24.13
C GLN A 512 17.84 9.70 -23.21
N LEU A 513 17.15 8.88 -22.40
CA LEU A 513 17.78 7.87 -21.55
C LEU A 513 18.42 6.76 -22.39
N ALA A 514 17.79 6.38 -23.51
CA ALA A 514 18.36 5.45 -24.48
C ALA A 514 19.58 6.04 -25.21
N GLU A 515 19.54 7.31 -25.61
CA GLU A 515 20.65 8.02 -26.25
C GLU A 515 21.86 8.13 -25.30
N ILE A 516 21.63 8.49 -24.03
CA ILE A 516 22.67 8.54 -22.98
C ILE A 516 23.23 7.14 -22.66
N GLN A 517 22.42 6.09 -22.75
CA GLN A 517 22.91 4.72 -22.62
C GLN A 517 23.80 4.31 -23.79
N GLU A 518 23.46 4.73 -25.01
CA GLU A 518 24.27 4.48 -26.21
C GLU A 518 25.60 5.24 -26.17
N ASP A 519 25.58 6.50 -25.69
CA ASP A 519 26.79 7.30 -25.43
C ASP A 519 27.67 6.69 -24.32
N LEU A 520 27.07 6.15 -23.25
CA LEU A 520 27.79 5.46 -22.17
C LEU A 520 28.46 4.16 -22.67
N GLU A 521 27.80 3.42 -23.56
CA GLU A 521 28.37 2.24 -24.21
C GLU A 521 29.50 2.64 -25.18
N ALA A 522 29.33 3.71 -25.95
CA ALA A 522 30.37 4.26 -26.83
C ALA A 522 31.61 4.72 -26.04
N GLU A 523 31.41 5.39 -24.90
CA GLU A 523 32.49 5.87 -24.02
C GLU A 523 33.21 4.71 -23.32
N LYS A 524 32.50 3.63 -22.93
CA LYS A 524 33.12 2.38 -22.45
C LYS A 524 34.01 1.74 -23.53
N LEU A 525 33.56 1.75 -24.79
CA LEU A 525 34.31 1.21 -25.93
C LEU A 525 35.55 2.05 -26.24
N ALA A 526 35.44 3.38 -26.17
CA ALA A 526 36.57 4.31 -26.30
C ALA A 526 37.58 4.14 -25.16
N ARG A 527 37.10 4.00 -23.92
CA ARG A 527 37.94 3.76 -22.73
C ARG A 527 38.67 2.41 -22.79
N SER A 528 38.01 1.36 -23.27
CA SER A 528 38.65 0.05 -23.51
C SER A 528 39.77 0.15 -24.56
N LYS A 529 39.57 0.90 -25.65
CA LYS A 529 40.62 1.16 -26.65
C LYS A 529 41.79 1.97 -26.08
N ALA A 530 41.51 2.99 -25.26
CA ALA A 530 42.54 3.80 -24.61
C ALA A 530 43.35 3.00 -23.57
N GLU A 531 42.71 2.12 -22.79
CA GLU A 531 43.41 1.22 -21.87
C GLU A 531 44.27 0.18 -22.60
N LYS A 532 43.84 -0.26 -23.79
CA LYS A 532 44.64 -1.13 -24.65
C LYS A 532 45.89 -0.42 -25.18
N GLN A 533 45.75 0.81 -25.70
CA GLN A 533 46.89 1.62 -26.13
C GLN A 533 47.85 1.97 -24.97
N LYS A 534 47.33 2.16 -23.75
CA LYS A 534 48.15 2.39 -22.57
C LYS A 534 48.93 1.14 -22.17
N ARG A 535 48.36 -0.07 -22.32
CA ARG A 535 49.09 -1.33 -22.12
C ARG A 535 50.20 -1.49 -23.15
N ASP A 536 49.90 -1.26 -24.42
CA ASP A 536 50.87 -1.40 -25.51
C ASP A 536 52.05 -0.42 -25.32
N LEU A 537 51.78 0.85 -24.97
CA LEU A 537 52.83 1.84 -24.67
C LEU A 537 53.63 1.52 -23.40
N ASN A 538 53.02 0.89 -22.40
CA ASN A 538 53.71 0.50 -21.17
C ASN A 538 54.58 -0.75 -21.36
N GLU A 539 54.19 -1.65 -22.27
CA GLU A 539 55.01 -2.76 -22.74
C GLU A 539 56.22 -2.25 -23.56
N GLU A 540 56.03 -1.23 -24.40
CA GLU A 540 57.14 -0.54 -25.09
C GLU A 540 58.09 0.15 -24.11
N LEU A 541 57.57 0.73 -23.03
CA LEU A 541 58.36 1.40 -21.99
C LEU A 541 59.16 0.39 -21.15
N GLU A 542 58.58 -0.77 -20.82
CA GLU A 542 59.29 -1.90 -20.20
C GLU A 542 60.36 -2.49 -21.13
N ALA A 543 60.09 -2.60 -22.43
CA ALA A 543 61.06 -3.04 -23.42
C ALA A 543 62.28 -2.08 -23.49
N LEU A 544 62.03 -0.77 -23.54
CA LEU A 544 63.09 0.25 -23.50
C LEU A 544 63.86 0.26 -22.16
N LYS A 545 63.19 -0.07 -21.05
CA LYS A 545 63.82 -0.17 -19.73
C LYS A 545 64.73 -1.39 -19.62
N ASN A 546 64.32 -2.51 -20.23
CA ASN A 546 65.14 -3.71 -20.34
C ASN A 546 66.33 -3.49 -21.29
N GLU A 547 66.16 -2.77 -22.42
CA GLU A 547 67.28 -2.35 -23.26
C GLU A 547 68.25 -1.42 -22.51
N LEU A 548 67.75 -0.54 -21.64
CA LEU A 548 68.60 0.31 -20.81
C LEU A 548 69.33 -0.50 -19.72
N LEU A 549 68.70 -1.52 -19.15
CA LEU A 549 69.33 -2.44 -18.17
C LEU A 549 70.39 -3.32 -18.84
N ASP A 550 70.15 -3.82 -20.05
CA ASP A 550 71.17 -4.54 -20.84
C ASP A 550 72.34 -3.62 -21.26
N SER A 551 72.10 -2.32 -21.43
CA SER A 551 73.16 -1.33 -21.66
C SER A 551 74.00 -1.01 -20.40
N LEU A 552 73.45 -1.26 -19.20
CA LEU A 552 74.12 -1.06 -17.91
C LEU A 552 74.92 -2.30 -17.46
N ASP A 553 74.56 -3.51 -17.91
CA ASP A 553 75.31 -4.76 -17.64
C ASP A 553 76.47 -5.01 -18.63
N THR A 554 76.70 -4.12 -19.60
CA THR A 554 77.88 -4.15 -20.49
C THR A 554 78.99 -3.17 -20.09
N THR A 555 78.89 -2.56 -18.91
CA THR A 555 80.00 -1.78 -18.31
C THR A 555 80.63 -2.51 -17.11
N ALA A 556 81.14 -3.71 -17.38
CA ALA A 556 82.11 -4.44 -16.57
C ALA A 556 83.40 -4.67 -17.37
#